data_AF-A0AAN0NCT8-F1
#
_entry.id   AF-A0AAN0NCT8-F1
#
_cell.length_a   1.000
_cell.length_b   1.000
_cell.length_c   1.000
_cell.angle_alpha   90.00
_cell.angle_beta   90.00
_cell.angle_gamma   90.00
#
_symmetry.space_group_name_H-M   'P 1'
#
loop_
_entity.id
_entity.type
_entity.pdbx_description
1 polymer ?
#
loop_
_entity_poly.entity_id
_entity_poly.type
_entity_poly.pdbx_seq_one_letter_code
_entity_poly.pdbx_strand_id
1 'polypeptide(L)'
;MKQGYDRFEVDQTISELERERVLLQKQTQIYKKQIDTLQEQRDLIKKRYQQLVGEITVRERASEEMSRLALREANDIIENAYSNADMIVREAMSTSRQVLVEIARISNESNLLRDELKDKIKNLEEAIEGLELPEAPYSLIIGDDQDNNQ
;
A
#
# COMPACT_ATOMS: atom_id res chain seq x y z
N MET A 1 -52.84 1.74 100.39
CA MET A 1 -52.91 1.67 98.92
C MET A 1 -51.74 0.82 98.44
N LYS A 2 -51.96 -0.46 98.10
CA LYS A 2 -50.92 -1.28 97.48
C LYS A 2 -50.99 -1.05 95.97
N GLN A 3 -50.32 0.02 95.52
CA GLN A 3 -50.02 0.22 94.11
C GLN A 3 -48.87 -0.74 93.77
N GLY A 4 -49.21 -1.94 93.32
CA GLY A 4 -48.25 -2.94 92.84
C GLY A 4 -48.70 -3.44 91.47
N TYR A 5 -47.75 -3.62 90.56
CA TYR A 5 -48.03 -4.19 89.24
C TYR A 5 -48.45 -5.65 89.35
N ASP A 6 -49.32 -6.09 88.42
CA ASP A 6 -49.63 -7.51 88.27
C ASP A 6 -48.39 -8.25 87.77
N ARG A 7 -47.89 -9.17 88.59
CA ARG A 7 -46.69 -9.94 88.30
C ARG A 7 -46.81 -10.72 87.00
N PHE A 8 -47.99 -11.27 86.69
CA PHE A 8 -48.18 -12.08 85.47
C PHE A 8 -48.13 -11.22 84.21
N GLU A 9 -48.72 -10.03 84.27
CA GLU A 9 -48.71 -9.07 83.16
C GLU A 9 -47.28 -8.56 82.90
N VAL A 10 -46.53 -8.27 83.96
CA VAL A 10 -45.12 -7.88 83.89
C VAL A 10 -44.24 -9.00 83.34
N ASP A 11 -44.38 -10.23 83.84
CA ASP A 11 -43.60 -11.38 83.35
C ASP A 11 -43.89 -11.66 81.86
N GLN A 12 -45.15 -11.47 81.42
CA GLN A 12 -45.54 -11.64 80.03
C GLN A 12 -44.95 -10.54 79.13
N THR A 13 -45.00 -9.27 79.55
CA THR A 13 -44.37 -8.18 78.79
C THR A 13 -42.85 -8.33 78.72
N ILE A 14 -42.19 -8.77 79.79
CA ILE A 14 -40.75 -9.07 79.78
C ILE A 14 -40.45 -10.17 78.75
N SER A 15 -41.25 -11.25 78.71
CA SER A 15 -41.04 -12.34 77.75
C SER A 15 -41.27 -11.93 76.29
N GLU A 16 -42.20 -11.00 76.04
CA GLU A 16 -42.43 -10.43 74.70
C GLU A 16 -41.27 -9.53 74.27
N LEU A 17 -40.82 -8.64 75.15
CA LEU A 17 -39.67 -7.76 74.89
C LEU A 17 -38.37 -8.56 74.69
N GLU A 18 -38.17 -9.65 75.43
CA GLU A 18 -37.01 -10.54 75.20
C GLU A 18 -37.07 -11.22 73.82
N ARG A 19 -38.26 -11.69 73.40
CA ARG A 19 -38.45 -12.25 72.06
C ARG A 19 -38.16 -11.22 70.97
N GLU A 20 -38.67 -10.01 71.11
CA GLU A 20 -38.43 -8.92 70.16
C GLU A 20 -36.95 -8.53 70.11
N ARG A 21 -36.28 -8.45 71.27
CA ARG A 21 -34.84 -8.17 71.36
C ARG A 21 -34.01 -9.23 70.62
N VAL A 22 -34.35 -10.51 70.77
CA VAL A 22 -33.64 -11.61 70.09
C VAL A 22 -33.86 -11.53 68.58
N LEU A 23 -35.07 -11.23 68.12
CA LEU A 23 -35.37 -11.01 66.70
C LEU A 23 -34.57 -9.85 66.11
N LEU A 24 -34.58 -8.69 66.78
CA LEU A 24 -33.83 -7.52 66.37
C LEU A 24 -32.31 -7.78 66.35
N GLN A 25 -31.79 -8.51 67.33
CA GLN A 25 -30.37 -8.90 67.35
C GLN A 25 -30.01 -9.79 66.14
N LYS A 26 -30.85 -10.76 65.81
CA LYS A 26 -30.64 -11.64 64.66
C LYS A 26 -30.70 -10.87 63.35
N GLN A 27 -31.65 -9.95 63.21
CA GLN A 27 -31.80 -9.11 62.03
C GLN A 27 -30.61 -8.15 61.88
N THR A 28 -30.14 -7.57 62.97
CA THR A 28 -28.93 -6.73 62.99
C THR A 28 -27.68 -7.50 62.54
N GLN A 29 -27.52 -8.75 62.98
CA GLN A 29 -26.41 -9.61 62.53
C GLN A 29 -26.48 -9.90 61.02
N ILE A 30 -27.67 -10.16 60.48
CA ILE A 30 -27.85 -10.39 59.04
C ILE A 30 -27.48 -9.13 58.26
N TYR A 31 -27.96 -7.97 58.67
CA TYR A 31 -27.62 -6.71 57.99
C TYR A 31 -26.13 -6.38 58.06
N LYS A 32 -25.46 -6.65 59.18
CA LYS A 32 -23.99 -6.51 59.27
C LYS A 32 -23.27 -7.37 58.23
N LYS A 33 -23.62 -8.66 58.15
CA LYS A 33 -23.04 -9.55 57.13
C LYS A 33 -23.31 -9.07 55.71
N GLN A 34 -24.50 -8.56 55.44
CA GLN A 34 -24.82 -8.00 54.12
C GLN A 34 -23.96 -6.78 53.80
N ILE A 35 -23.79 -5.87 54.76
CA ILE A 35 -22.93 -4.68 54.62
C ILE A 35 -21.49 -5.10 54.32
N ASP A 36 -20.95 -6.07 55.06
CA ASP A 36 -19.59 -6.57 54.87
C ASP A 36 -19.41 -7.14 53.45
N THR A 37 -20.34 -8.00 53.01
CA THR A 37 -20.30 -8.57 51.64
C THR A 37 -20.41 -7.49 50.55
N LEU A 38 -21.25 -6.48 50.75
CA LEU A 38 -21.40 -5.37 49.80
C LEU A 38 -20.14 -4.50 49.75
N GLN A 39 -19.46 -4.29 50.88
CA GLN A 39 -18.18 -3.57 50.93
C GLN A 39 -17.09 -4.32 50.17
N GLU A 40 -16.98 -5.64 50.36
CA GLU A 40 -16.03 -6.47 49.61
C GLU A 40 -16.29 -6.41 48.09
N GLN A 41 -17.56 -6.52 47.67
CA GLN A 41 -17.93 -6.42 46.27
C GLN A 41 -17.61 -5.04 45.69
N ARG A 42 -17.91 -3.96 46.43
CA ARG A 42 -17.58 -2.60 46.04
C ARG A 42 -16.08 -2.43 45.85
N ASP A 43 -15.28 -2.95 46.77
CA ASP A 43 -13.82 -2.80 46.73
C ASP A 43 -13.21 -3.61 45.57
N LEU A 44 -13.77 -4.79 45.27
CA LEU A 44 -13.40 -5.56 44.08
C LEU A 44 -13.71 -4.78 42.79
N ILE A 45 -14.91 -4.23 42.67
CA ILE A 45 -15.32 -3.43 41.50
C ILE A 45 -14.42 -2.20 41.36
N LYS A 46 -14.11 -1.52 42.46
CA LYS A 46 -13.23 -0.35 42.46
C LYS A 46 -11.83 -0.69 41.96
N LYS A 47 -11.25 -1.81 42.40
CA LYS A 47 -9.95 -2.30 41.92
C LYS A 47 -9.97 -2.59 40.41
N ARG A 48 -11.00 -3.32 39.94
CA ARG A 48 -11.16 -3.62 38.51
C ARG A 48 -11.31 -2.35 37.67
N TYR A 49 -12.08 -1.39 38.16
CA TYR A 49 -12.24 -0.11 37.48
C TYR A 49 -10.92 0.65 37.36
N GLN A 50 -10.14 0.73 38.45
CA GLN A 50 -8.82 1.37 38.41
C GLN A 50 -7.85 0.69 37.43
N GLN A 51 -7.86 -0.65 37.38
CA GLN A 51 -7.08 -1.41 36.40
C GLN A 51 -7.52 -1.09 34.96
N LEU A 52 -8.83 -1.14 34.70
CA LEU A 52 -9.39 -0.86 33.39
C LEU A 52 -9.05 0.55 32.89
N VAL A 53 -9.16 1.57 33.77
CA VAL A 53 -8.77 2.94 33.43
C VAL A 53 -7.28 3.05 33.09
N GLY A 54 -6.43 2.32 33.83
CA GLY A 54 -5.00 2.24 33.53
C GLY A 54 -4.73 1.63 32.15
N GLU A 55 -5.39 0.51 31.84
CA GLU A 55 -5.27 -0.15 30.54
C GLU A 55 -5.74 0.74 29.38
N ILE A 56 -6.89 1.41 29.54
CA ILE A 56 -7.40 2.35 28.53
C ILE A 56 -6.40 3.47 28.28
N THR A 57 -5.85 4.06 29.34
CA THR A 57 -4.86 5.15 29.21
C THR A 57 -3.60 4.70 28.45
N VAL A 58 -3.09 3.50 28.74
CA VAL A 58 -1.93 2.93 28.03
C VAL A 58 -2.27 2.68 26.56
N ARG A 59 -3.47 2.15 26.29
CA ARG A 59 -3.93 1.87 24.93
C ARG A 59 -4.12 3.14 24.11
N GLU A 60 -4.67 4.19 24.70
CA GLU A 60 -4.80 5.50 24.07
C GLU A 60 -3.43 6.08 23.69
N ARG A 61 -2.47 6.08 24.61
CA ARG A 61 -1.10 6.54 24.33
C ARG A 61 -0.43 5.75 23.21
N ALA A 62 -0.56 4.43 23.23
CA ALA A 62 -0.02 3.57 22.17
C ALA A 62 -0.70 3.85 20.81
N SER A 63 -2.01 4.12 20.80
CA SER A 63 -2.75 4.45 19.58
C SER A 63 -2.32 5.81 19.00
N GLU A 64 -2.12 6.82 19.86
CA GLU A 64 -1.61 8.13 19.44
C GLU A 64 -0.19 8.03 18.87
N GLU A 65 0.68 7.28 19.54
CA GLU A 65 2.05 7.06 19.10
C GLU A 65 2.09 6.30 17.76
N MET A 66 1.27 5.26 17.62
CA MET A 66 1.15 4.51 16.36
C MET A 66 0.64 5.39 15.22
N SER A 67 -0.30 6.30 15.50
CA SER A 67 -0.80 7.25 14.50
C SER A 67 0.29 8.23 14.06
N ARG A 68 1.10 8.75 14.99
CA ARG A 68 2.25 9.60 14.65
C ARG A 68 3.31 8.88 13.83
N LEU A 69 3.65 7.65 14.23
CA LEU A 69 4.63 6.83 13.52
C LEU A 69 4.15 6.51 12.11
N ALA A 70 2.89 6.10 11.95
CA ALA A 70 2.29 5.83 10.65
C ALA A 70 2.30 7.07 9.74
N LEU A 71 2.01 8.26 10.27
CA LEU A 71 2.08 9.50 9.49
C LEU A 71 3.50 9.84 9.06
N ARG A 72 4.47 9.67 9.97
CA ARG A 72 5.88 9.90 9.64
C ARG A 72 6.35 8.94 8.55
N GLU A 73 6.06 7.65 8.72
CA GLU A 73 6.46 6.62 7.76
C GLU A 73 5.76 6.80 6.41
N ALA A 74 4.48 7.21 6.40
CA ALA A 74 3.80 7.58 5.16
C ALA A 74 4.49 8.74 4.43
N ASN A 75 4.92 9.77 5.15
CA ASN A 75 5.68 10.88 4.55
C ASN A 75 7.03 10.41 4.00
N ASP A 76 7.76 9.59 4.74
CA ASP A 76 9.04 9.04 4.30
C ASP A 76 8.86 8.17 3.03
N ILE A 77 7.78 7.39 2.94
CA ILE A 77 7.43 6.62 1.73
C ILE A 77 7.14 7.54 0.55
N ILE A 78 6.36 8.62 0.75
CA ILE A 78 6.04 9.58 -0.31
C ILE A 78 7.32 10.27 -0.82
N GLU A 79 8.19 10.71 0.08
CA GLU A 79 9.45 11.36 -0.28
C GLU A 79 10.38 10.42 -1.07
N ASN A 80 10.50 9.16 -0.62
CA ASN A 80 11.27 8.14 -1.32
C ASN A 80 10.67 7.80 -2.69
N ALA A 81 9.34 7.71 -2.80
CA ALA A 81 8.67 7.49 -4.08
C ALA A 81 8.90 8.64 -5.05
N TYR A 82 8.89 9.89 -4.56
CA TYR A 82 9.16 11.07 -5.37
C TYR A 82 10.62 11.09 -5.87
N SER A 83 11.58 10.82 -4.99
CA SER A 83 13.00 10.73 -5.33
C SER A 83 13.26 9.63 -6.38
N ASN A 84 12.64 8.46 -6.20
CA ASN A 84 12.74 7.36 -7.16
C ASN A 84 12.11 7.72 -8.52
N ALA A 85 10.96 8.40 -8.52
CA ALA A 85 10.34 8.87 -9.76
C ALA A 85 11.23 9.87 -10.51
N ASP A 86 11.86 10.83 -9.80
CA ASP A 86 12.79 11.78 -10.43
C ASP A 86 14.02 11.06 -11.02
N MET A 87 14.53 10.05 -10.31
CA MET A 87 15.64 9.22 -10.79
C MET A 87 15.28 8.48 -12.08
N ILE A 88 14.13 7.81 -12.12
CA ILE A 88 13.63 7.10 -13.31
C ILE A 88 13.48 8.08 -14.49
N VAL A 89 12.92 9.27 -14.27
CA VAL A 89 12.76 10.27 -15.34
C VAL A 89 14.11 10.73 -15.86
N ARG A 90 15.07 11.02 -14.99
CA ARG A 90 16.43 11.42 -15.39
C ARG A 90 17.13 10.33 -16.19
N GLU A 91 17.03 9.08 -15.75
CA GLU A 91 17.61 7.94 -16.44
C GLU A 91 16.97 7.77 -17.83
N ALA A 92 15.64 7.77 -17.91
CA ALA A 92 14.91 7.68 -19.17
C ALA A 92 15.29 8.82 -20.14
N MET A 93 15.46 10.05 -19.65
CA MET A 93 15.93 11.18 -20.45
C MET A 93 17.37 11.00 -20.94
N SER A 94 18.26 10.47 -20.08
CA SER A 94 19.65 10.18 -20.44
C SER A 94 19.71 9.12 -21.54
N THR A 95 18.99 8.02 -21.37
CA THR A 95 18.89 6.93 -22.36
C THR A 95 18.30 7.45 -23.68
N SER A 96 17.25 8.27 -23.62
CA SER A 96 16.66 8.87 -24.83
C SER A 96 17.68 9.73 -25.60
N ARG A 97 18.52 10.51 -24.89
CA ARG A 97 19.59 11.28 -25.52
C ARG A 97 20.63 10.39 -26.18
N GLN A 98 21.02 9.28 -25.54
CA GLN A 98 21.97 8.33 -26.12
C GLN A 98 21.41 7.72 -27.42
N VAL A 99 20.15 7.28 -27.41
CA VAL A 99 19.47 6.76 -28.60
C VAL A 99 19.42 7.80 -29.72
N LEU A 100 19.12 9.07 -29.42
CA LEU A 100 19.12 10.14 -30.41
C LEU A 100 20.50 10.36 -31.04
N VAL A 101 21.57 10.30 -30.25
CA VAL A 101 22.95 10.40 -30.76
C VAL A 101 23.28 9.22 -31.67
N GLU A 102 22.88 8.00 -31.31
CA GLU A 102 23.06 6.82 -32.16
C GLU A 102 22.29 6.93 -33.48
N ILE A 103 21.03 7.39 -33.44
CA ILE A 103 20.22 7.61 -34.65
C ILE A 103 20.89 8.64 -35.57
N ALA A 104 21.39 9.75 -35.02
CA ALA A 104 22.09 10.75 -35.80
C ALA A 104 23.36 10.18 -36.46
N ARG A 105 24.10 9.34 -35.72
CA ARG A 105 25.30 8.65 -36.24
C ARG A 105 24.95 7.71 -37.39
N ILE A 106 23.96 6.84 -37.20
CA ILE A 106 23.48 5.89 -38.23
C ILE A 106 22.98 6.64 -39.46
N SER A 107 22.27 7.75 -39.28
CA SER A 107 21.79 8.58 -40.39
C SER A 107 22.95 9.16 -41.19
N ASN A 108 24.00 9.64 -40.53
CA ASN A 108 25.19 10.14 -41.20
C ASN A 108 25.93 9.02 -41.96
N GLU A 109 26.15 7.87 -41.32
CA GLU A 109 26.75 6.68 -41.97
C GLU A 109 25.92 6.23 -43.19
N SER A 110 24.59 6.27 -43.10
CA SER A 110 23.69 5.91 -44.20
C SER A 110 23.77 6.90 -45.37
N ASN A 111 23.94 8.20 -45.09
CA ASN A 111 24.13 9.21 -46.14
C ASN A 111 25.47 9.01 -46.86
N LEU A 112 26.55 8.76 -46.11
CA LEU A 112 27.87 8.45 -46.69
C LEU A 112 27.79 7.21 -47.59
N LEU A 113 27.17 6.13 -47.12
CA LEU A 113 26.97 4.91 -47.91
C LEU A 113 26.16 5.17 -49.18
N ARG A 114 25.09 5.98 -49.10
CA ARG A 114 24.30 6.37 -50.28
C ARG A 114 25.15 7.10 -51.30
N ASP A 115 25.98 8.04 -50.86
CA ASP A 115 26.84 8.83 -51.74
C ASP A 115 27.92 7.93 -52.38
N GLU A 116 28.54 7.01 -51.62
CA GLU A 116 29.46 5.99 -52.16
C GLU A 116 28.80 5.09 -53.21
N LEU A 117 27.55 4.66 -52.99
CA LEU A 117 26.79 3.86 -53.97
C LEU A 117 26.50 4.66 -55.24
N LYS A 118 26.17 5.94 -55.10
CA LYS A 118 25.91 6.83 -56.24
C LYS A 118 27.16 6.98 -57.11
N ASP A 119 28.33 7.15 -56.50
CA ASP A 119 29.60 7.21 -57.20
C ASP A 119 29.91 5.89 -57.92
N LYS A 120 29.68 4.74 -57.27
CA LYS A 120 29.85 3.42 -57.92
C LYS A 120 28.92 3.22 -59.11
N ILE A 121 27.66 3.64 -59.02
CA ILE A 121 26.71 3.56 -60.14
C ILE A 121 27.18 4.43 -61.30
N LYS A 122 27.62 5.66 -61.02
CA LYS A 122 28.15 6.56 -62.06
C LYS A 122 29.35 5.95 -62.77
N ASN A 123 30.28 5.36 -62.02
CA ASN A 123 31.43 4.66 -62.61
C ASN A 123 31.01 3.46 -63.48
N LEU A 124 29.94 2.74 -63.08
CA LEU A 124 29.39 1.65 -63.87
C LEU A 124 28.73 2.15 -65.16
N GLU A 125 27.99 3.26 -65.08
CA GLU A 125 27.38 3.94 -66.23
C GLU A 125 28.45 4.36 -67.25
N GLU A 126 29.51 5.03 -66.79
CA GLU A 126 30.67 5.40 -67.63
C GLU A 126 31.33 4.16 -68.27
N ALA A 127 31.44 3.05 -67.54
CA ALA A 127 31.98 1.80 -68.07
C ALA A 127 31.07 1.14 -69.13
N ILE A 128 29.74 1.31 -69.01
CA ILE A 128 28.76 0.81 -69.99
C ILE A 128 28.75 1.69 -71.24
N GLU A 129 28.88 3.01 -71.12
CA GLU A 129 28.97 3.92 -72.28
C GLU A 129 30.27 3.70 -73.07
N GLY A 130 31.37 3.37 -72.38
CA GLY A 130 32.66 3.03 -73.00
C GLY A 130 32.72 1.64 -73.63
N LEU A 131 31.64 0.85 -73.59
CA LEU A 131 31.57 -0.47 -74.18
C LEU A 131 31.25 -0.35 -75.69
N GLU A 132 32.29 -0.42 -76.52
CA GLU A 132 32.10 -0.59 -77.96
C GLU A 132 31.58 -2.01 -78.23
N LEU A 133 30.31 -2.10 -78.60
CA LEU A 133 29.72 -3.35 -79.07
C LEU A 133 30.28 -3.66 -80.46
N PRO A 134 30.78 -4.88 -80.71
CA PRO A 134 31.18 -5.27 -82.06
C PRO A 134 29.99 -5.13 -83.00
N GLU A 135 30.18 -4.45 -84.14
CA GLU A 135 29.15 -4.37 -85.18
C GLU A 135 28.73 -5.80 -85.54
N ALA A 136 27.42 -6.06 -85.45
CA ALA A 136 26.88 -7.35 -85.83
C ALA A 136 27.33 -7.65 -87.26
N PRO A 137 27.96 -8.82 -87.53
CA PRO A 137 28.30 -9.17 -88.88
C PRO A 137 27.01 -9.14 -89.69
N TYR A 138 27.02 -8.31 -90.73
CA TYR A 138 25.94 -8.07 -91.67
C TYR A 138 25.07 -9.32 -91.87
N SER A 139 23.77 -9.07 -91.94
CA SER A 139 22.67 -9.96 -92.31
C SER A 139 22.83 -10.63 -93.69
N LEU A 140 23.97 -11.24 -93.98
CA LEU A 140 24.28 -11.94 -95.22
C LEU A 140 23.64 -13.34 -95.30
N ILE A 141 22.59 -13.56 -94.51
CA ILE A 141 21.78 -14.78 -94.53
C ILE A 141 20.33 -14.35 -94.33
N ILE A 142 19.70 -13.82 -95.38
CA ILE A 142 18.29 -14.01 -95.74
C ILE A 142 18.14 -13.55 -97.21
N GLY A 143 18.13 -14.54 -98.10
CA GLY A 143 17.30 -14.57 -99.31
C GLY A 143 17.70 -13.73 -100.53
N ASP A 144 18.74 -14.15 -101.26
CA ASP A 144 18.81 -13.92 -102.72
C ASP A 144 18.07 -15.05 -103.47
N ASP A 145 16.81 -15.27 -103.10
CA ASP A 145 15.86 -16.07 -103.85
C ASP A 145 14.53 -15.30 -103.85
N GLN A 146 14.37 -14.35 -104.78
CA GLN A 146 13.15 -14.13 -105.54
C GLN A 146 13.45 -13.30 -106.80
N ASP A 147 13.41 -14.01 -107.93
CA ASP A 147 12.79 -13.62 -109.20
C ASP A 147 12.94 -12.17 -109.68
N ASN A 148 13.67 -12.01 -110.79
CA ASN A 148 13.09 -11.45 -112.02
C ASN A 148 14.01 -11.67 -113.23
N ASN A 149 13.70 -12.71 -114.00
CA ASN A 149 14.16 -12.86 -115.38
C ASN A 149 12.90 -13.03 -116.24
N GLN A 150 12.65 -12.05 -117.12
CA GLN A 150 11.70 -12.02 -118.26
C GLN A 150 10.20 -12.13 -118.00
#